data_AF-I0XBJ1-F1
#
_entry.id   AF-I0XBJ1-F1
#
_cell.length_a   1.000
_cell.length_b   1.000
_cell.length_c   1.000
_cell.angle_alpha   90.00
_cell.angle_beta   90.00
_cell.angle_gamma   90.00
#
_symmetry.space_group_name_H-M   'P 1'
#
loop_
_entity.id
_entity.type
_entity.pdbx_description
1 polymer ?
#
loop_
_entity_poly.entity_id
_entity_poly.type
_entity_poly.pdbx_seq_one_letter_code
_entity_poly.pdbx_strand_id
1 'polypeptide(L)'
;MKLEAVFNVNNNKLFWIKDNSPVAAEAFEKISIKWSQVELDDEVYNEEFLANLRDQLKTLDSANKFAILIPEIDRPYETPVQKEAFSNAMNHTARRVKDCVSVAGFLLPETLLKDGLAAGKTASDFMDTLAVKHAQYVYFASSADIKALNLVEDISKSNVVLL
;
A
#
# COMPACT_ATOMS: atom_id res chain seq x y z
N MET A 1 15.76 -8.74 9.17
CA MET A 1 15.84 -9.28 7.80
C MET A 1 15.09 -8.32 6.89
N LYS A 2 15.70 -7.85 5.79
CA LYS A 2 15.05 -7.02 4.77
C LYS A 2 14.47 -8.01 3.75
N LEU A 3 13.16 -7.98 3.50
CA LEU A 3 12.58 -8.80 2.44
C LEU A 3 13.06 -8.27 1.09
N GLU A 4 13.39 -9.19 0.19
CA GLU A 4 13.68 -8.85 -1.20
C GLU A 4 12.39 -8.57 -1.95
N ALA A 5 12.46 -7.70 -2.96
CA ALA A 5 11.33 -7.47 -3.84
C ALA A 5 11.01 -8.75 -4.62
N VAL A 6 9.73 -9.11 -4.64
CA VAL A 6 9.23 -10.31 -5.34
C VAL A 6 8.62 -9.95 -6.69
N PHE A 7 8.11 -8.72 -6.79
CA PHE A 7 7.42 -8.21 -7.96
C PHE A 7 8.13 -6.99 -8.54
N ASN A 8 7.99 -6.82 -9.85
CA ASN A 8 8.33 -5.60 -10.55
C ASN A 8 7.10 -5.05 -11.26
N VAL A 9 7.08 -3.75 -11.51
CA VAL A 9 6.03 -3.05 -12.23
C VAL A 9 6.54 -2.66 -13.61
N ASN A 10 5.79 -3.00 -14.65
CA ASN A 10 6.10 -2.61 -16.01
C ASN A 10 4.80 -2.27 -16.75
N ASN A 11 4.74 -1.10 -17.38
CA ASN A 11 3.54 -0.58 -18.05
C ASN A 11 2.28 -0.68 -17.17
N ASN A 12 2.41 -0.26 -15.90
CA ASN A 12 1.36 -0.31 -14.88
C ASN A 12 0.77 -1.70 -14.62
N LYS A 13 1.51 -2.77 -14.95
CA LYS A 13 1.15 -4.17 -14.69
C LYS A 13 2.20 -4.83 -13.80
N LEU A 14 1.75 -5.83 -13.05
CA LEU A 14 2.58 -6.56 -12.09
C LEU A 14 3.23 -7.79 -12.75
N PHE A 15 4.53 -7.99 -12.49
CA PHE A 15 5.30 -9.13 -12.99
C PHE A 15 6.13 -9.76 -11.87
N TRP A 16 6.35 -11.07 -11.95
CA TRP A 16 7.29 -11.78 -11.09
C TRP A 16 8.73 -11.39 -11.44
N ILE A 17 9.57 -11.08 -10.45
CA ILE A 17 10.99 -10.78 -10.72
C ILE A 17 11.76 -12.02 -11.19
N LYS A 18 11.42 -13.20 -10.67
CA LYS A 18 12.16 -14.44 -10.94
C LYS A 18 12.20 -14.86 -12.42
N ASP A 19 11.12 -14.59 -13.16
CA ASP A 19 10.92 -15.08 -14.53
C ASP A 19 10.24 -14.07 -15.46
N ASN A 20 9.95 -12.86 -14.97
CA ASN A 20 9.26 -11.80 -15.69
C ASN A 20 7.88 -12.21 -16.25
N SER A 21 7.24 -13.22 -15.65
CA SER A 21 5.89 -13.63 -16.03
C SER A 21 4.84 -12.68 -15.43
N PRO A 22 3.72 -12.42 -16.13
CA PRO A 22 2.67 -11.53 -15.65
C PRO A 22 1.95 -12.10 -14.44
N VAL A 23 1.53 -11.22 -13.53
CA VAL A 23 0.81 -11.55 -12.31
C VAL A 23 -0.61 -10.99 -12.38
N ALA A 24 -1.61 -11.82 -12.13
CA ALA A 24 -2.99 -11.39 -11.97
C ALA A 24 -3.21 -10.78 -10.58
N ALA A 25 -2.79 -9.52 -10.39
CA ALA A 25 -2.87 -8.82 -9.11
C ALA A 25 -4.32 -8.67 -8.59
N GLU A 26 -5.31 -8.74 -9.48
CA GLU A 26 -6.74 -8.69 -9.14
C GLU A 26 -7.18 -9.88 -8.29
N ALA A 27 -6.46 -11.01 -8.40
CA ALA A 27 -6.70 -12.24 -7.65
C ALA A 27 -6.07 -12.22 -6.24
N PHE A 28 -5.30 -11.19 -5.90
CA PHE A 28 -4.73 -11.04 -4.56
C PHE A 28 -5.82 -10.74 -3.54
N GLU A 29 -5.62 -11.22 -2.32
CA GLU A 29 -6.51 -10.94 -1.20
C GLU A 29 -6.46 -9.45 -0.86
N LYS A 30 -7.62 -8.83 -0.67
CA LYS A 30 -7.74 -7.39 -0.40
C LYS A 30 -8.09 -7.22 1.07
N ILE A 31 -7.16 -6.66 1.83
CA ILE A 31 -7.30 -6.51 3.29
C ILE A 31 -7.41 -5.03 3.62
N SER A 32 -8.60 -4.60 4.01
CA SER A 32 -8.86 -3.25 4.49
C SER A 32 -8.22 -3.01 5.85
N ILE A 33 -7.49 -1.89 5.97
CA ILE A 33 -6.79 -1.46 7.18
C ILE A 33 -7.27 -0.05 7.54
N LYS A 34 -8.19 0.06 8.51
CA LYS A 34 -8.66 1.35 8.97
C LYS A 34 -7.61 2.07 9.78
N TRP A 35 -7.50 3.38 9.58
CA TRP A 35 -6.60 4.21 10.37
C TRP A 35 -6.93 4.09 11.87
N SER A 36 -8.21 4.17 12.25
CA SER A 36 -8.66 4.02 13.64
C SER A 36 -8.35 2.65 14.28
N GLN A 37 -8.17 1.59 13.48
CA GLN A 37 -7.78 0.27 13.98
C GLN A 37 -6.28 0.18 14.27
N VAL A 38 -5.47 0.93 13.52
CA VAL A 38 -4.01 0.94 13.63
C VAL A 38 -3.55 1.89 14.73
N GLU A 39 -4.15 3.06 14.81
CA GLU A 39 -3.79 4.12 15.76
C GLU A 39 -5.04 4.49 16.58
N LEU A 40 -5.01 4.14 17.86
CA LEU A 40 -6.13 4.32 18.78
C LEU A 40 -6.24 5.78 19.24
N ASP A 41 -5.08 6.39 19.48
CA ASP A 41 -4.90 7.78 19.87
C ASP A 41 -3.58 8.29 19.27
N ASP A 42 -3.30 9.59 19.33
CA ASP A 42 -2.11 10.20 18.73
C ASP A 42 -0.82 9.47 19.14
N GLU A 43 -0.15 8.87 18.14
CA GLU A 43 1.04 8.01 18.29
C GLU A 43 0.86 6.75 19.16
N VAL A 44 -0.38 6.39 19.51
CA VAL A 44 -0.73 5.19 20.28
C VAL A 44 -1.23 4.11 19.33
N TYR A 45 -0.33 3.21 18.94
CA TYR A 45 -0.63 2.14 18.00
C TYR A 45 -1.26 0.89 18.65
N ASN A 46 -2.24 0.30 17.97
CA ASN A 46 -2.89 -0.94 18.35
C ASN A 46 -2.02 -2.16 18.00
N GLU A 47 -1.02 -2.45 18.84
CA GLU A 47 -0.11 -3.58 18.62
C GLU A 47 -0.81 -4.95 18.60
N GLU A 48 -1.93 -5.09 19.30
CA GLU A 48 -2.73 -6.32 19.28
C GLU A 48 -3.34 -6.56 17.90
N PHE A 49 -4.01 -5.54 17.33
CA PHE A 49 -4.53 -5.61 15.97
C PHE A 49 -3.43 -5.92 14.95
N LEU A 50 -2.29 -5.23 15.03
CA LEU A 50 -1.20 -5.43 14.08
C LEU A 50 -0.51 -6.79 14.23
N ALA A 51 -0.47 -7.36 15.44
CA ALA A 51 0.00 -8.73 15.65
C ALA A 51 -0.96 -9.74 15.00
N ASN A 52 -2.27 -9.58 15.19
CA ASN A 52 -3.27 -10.44 14.57
C ASN A 52 -3.26 -10.34 13.03
N LEU A 53 -3.12 -9.12 12.49
CA LEU A 53 -2.96 -8.88 11.05
C LEU A 53 -1.72 -9.62 10.52
N ARG A 54 -0.59 -9.51 11.22
CA ARG A 54 0.64 -10.23 10.85
C ARG A 54 0.41 -11.74 10.83
N ASP A 55 -0.25 -12.29 11.83
CA ASP A 55 -0.50 -13.73 11.91
C ASP A 55 -1.42 -14.21 10.77
N GLN A 56 -2.47 -13.44 10.44
CA GLN A 56 -3.29 -13.69 9.25
C GLN A 56 -2.43 -13.71 7.97
N LEU A 57 -1.59 -12.71 7.76
CA LEU A 57 -0.70 -12.63 6.59
C LEU A 57 0.31 -13.80 6.55
N LYS A 58 0.77 -14.28 7.71
CA LYS A 58 1.62 -15.48 7.79
C LYS A 58 0.91 -16.76 7.37
N THR A 59 -0.42 -16.84 7.48
CA THR A 59 -1.17 -17.95 6.88
C THR A 59 -1.12 -17.90 5.35
N LEU A 60 -1.11 -16.70 4.75
CA LEU A 60 -0.98 -16.53 3.31
C LEU A 60 0.42 -16.87 2.80
N ASP A 61 1.47 -16.52 3.57
CA ASP A 61 2.85 -16.97 3.29
C ASP A 61 2.90 -18.50 3.13
N SER A 62 2.25 -19.21 4.05
CA SER A 62 2.23 -20.68 4.09
C SER A 62 1.40 -21.29 2.95
N ALA A 63 0.41 -20.55 2.45
CA ALA A 63 -0.43 -20.92 1.31
C ALA A 63 0.13 -20.45 -0.04
N ASN A 64 1.29 -19.78 -0.07
CA ASN A 64 1.86 -19.12 -1.24
C ASN A 64 0.87 -18.20 -1.96
N LYS A 65 0.08 -17.45 -1.18
CA LYS A 65 -0.89 -16.44 -1.63
C LYS A 65 -0.40 -15.05 -1.27
N PHE A 66 -0.94 -14.05 -1.96
CA PHE A 66 -0.56 -12.65 -1.79
C PHE A 66 -1.75 -11.78 -1.43
N ALA A 67 -1.47 -10.73 -0.67
CA ALA A 67 -2.42 -9.72 -0.25
C ALA A 67 -1.98 -8.31 -0.65
N ILE A 68 -2.97 -7.47 -0.90
CA ILE A 68 -2.87 -6.03 -1.07
C ILE A 68 -3.55 -5.39 0.14
N LEU A 69 -2.81 -4.57 0.88
CA LEU A 69 -3.35 -3.81 1.99
C LEU A 69 -4.05 -2.57 1.46
N ILE A 70 -5.25 -2.30 1.93
CA ILE A 70 -6.06 -1.14 1.52
C ILE A 70 -6.20 -0.22 2.74
N PRO A 71 -5.38 0.84 2.83
CA PRO A 71 -5.54 1.86 3.86
C PRO A 71 -6.93 2.52 3.75
N GLU A 72 -7.65 2.61 4.85
CA GLU A 72 -8.93 3.33 4.91
C GLU A 72 -8.78 4.57 5.79
N ILE A 73 -9.05 5.73 5.21
CA ILE A 73 -9.03 7.02 5.90
C ILE A 73 -10.41 7.22 6.55
N ASP A 74 -10.56 6.73 7.78
CA ASP A 74 -11.80 6.78 8.56
C ASP A 74 -11.75 7.80 9.72
N ARG A 75 -10.73 8.67 9.71
CA ARG A 75 -10.52 9.79 10.63
C ARG A 75 -10.35 11.09 9.83
N PRO A 76 -10.46 12.28 10.46
CA PRO A 76 -10.23 13.55 9.77
C PRO A 76 -8.87 13.60 9.04
N TYR A 77 -8.89 14.04 7.78
CA TYR A 77 -7.74 14.00 6.86
C TYR A 77 -7.66 15.27 5.99
N GLU A 78 -7.64 16.42 6.62
CA GLU A 78 -7.66 17.72 5.92
C GLU A 78 -6.37 18.50 6.15
N THR A 79 -5.82 18.44 7.36
CA THR A 79 -4.63 19.22 7.72
C THR A 79 -3.34 18.45 7.40
N PRO A 80 -2.22 19.15 7.17
CA PRO A 80 -0.92 18.49 6.98
C PRO A 80 -0.55 17.52 8.11
N VAL A 81 -0.85 17.89 9.37
CA VAL A 81 -0.62 17.05 10.55
C VAL A 81 -1.42 15.75 10.48
N GLN A 82 -2.69 15.80 10.06
CA GLN A 82 -3.52 14.61 9.89
C GLN A 82 -3.00 13.72 8.74
N LYS A 83 -2.54 14.33 7.64
CA LYS A 83 -1.97 13.59 6.52
C LYS A 83 -0.69 12.84 6.91
N GLU A 84 0.16 13.49 7.69
CA GLU A 84 1.37 12.91 8.26
C GLU A 84 1.03 11.78 9.24
N ALA A 85 0.10 11.99 10.16
CA ALA A 85 -0.32 10.99 11.14
C ALA A 85 -0.86 9.71 10.46
N PHE A 86 -1.70 9.85 9.42
CA PHE A 86 -2.15 8.70 8.62
C PHE A 86 -0.99 7.96 7.96
N SER A 87 -0.05 8.70 7.36
CA SER A 87 1.13 8.11 6.70
C SER A 87 2.01 7.38 7.71
N ASN A 88 2.18 7.94 8.91
CA ASN A 88 2.91 7.33 10.01
C ASN A 88 2.21 6.06 10.51
N ALA A 89 0.88 6.06 10.66
CA ALA A 89 0.11 4.87 11.01
C ALA A 89 0.30 3.75 9.97
N MET A 90 0.20 4.05 8.68
CA MET A 90 0.42 3.05 7.63
C MET A 90 1.87 2.60 7.52
N ASN A 91 2.84 3.49 7.79
CA ASN A 91 4.25 3.13 7.88
C ASN A 91 4.53 2.21 9.09
N HIS A 92 3.83 2.41 10.20
CA HIS A 92 3.89 1.53 11.36
C HIS A 92 3.29 0.15 11.06
N THR A 93 2.15 0.12 10.36
CA THR A 93 1.57 -1.12 9.82
C THR A 93 2.58 -1.86 8.94
N ALA A 94 3.16 -1.17 7.95
CA ALA A 94 4.20 -1.68 7.05
C ALA A 94 5.39 -2.26 7.83
N ARG A 95 5.84 -1.57 8.89
CA ARG A 95 6.90 -2.06 9.78
C ARG A 95 6.51 -3.35 10.48
N ARG A 96 5.26 -3.50 10.91
CA ARG A 96 4.83 -4.67 11.68
C ARG A 96 4.67 -5.92 10.83
N VAL A 97 4.29 -5.76 9.56
CA VAL A 97 4.10 -6.87 8.59
C VAL A 97 5.29 -7.02 7.63
N LYS A 98 6.40 -6.32 7.87
CA LYS A 98 7.58 -6.26 6.97
C LYS A 98 8.24 -7.61 6.68
N ASP A 99 7.93 -8.64 7.47
CA ASP A 99 8.48 -9.98 7.31
C ASP A 99 7.47 -10.97 6.69
N CYS A 100 6.27 -10.52 6.32
CA CYS A 100 5.29 -11.31 5.58
C CYS A 100 5.53 -11.19 4.07
N VAL A 101 5.96 -12.28 3.45
CA VAL A 101 6.28 -12.33 2.00
C VAL A 101 5.03 -12.20 1.14
N SER A 102 3.88 -12.62 1.67
CA SER A 102 2.55 -12.50 1.07
C SER A 102 2.09 -11.05 0.88
N VAL A 103 2.69 -10.05 1.55
CA VAL A 103 2.27 -8.65 1.36
C VAL A 103 2.91 -8.10 0.10
N ALA A 104 2.13 -7.96 -0.97
CA ALA A 104 2.58 -7.36 -2.22
C ALA A 104 2.77 -5.84 -2.11
N GLY A 105 1.94 -5.19 -1.30
CA GLY A 105 2.03 -3.76 -1.00
C GLY A 105 0.67 -3.13 -0.73
N PHE A 106 0.48 -1.89 -1.20
CA PHE A 106 -0.65 -1.04 -0.79
C PHE A 106 -1.48 -0.54 -1.97
N LEU A 107 -2.79 -0.57 -1.83
CA LEU A 107 -3.70 0.16 -2.72
C LEU A 107 -3.79 1.62 -2.25
N LEU A 108 -3.53 2.55 -3.16
CA LEU A 108 -3.66 3.98 -2.91
C LEU A 108 -5.14 4.36 -2.90
N PRO A 109 -5.70 4.82 -1.77
CA PRO A 109 -7.09 5.25 -1.72
C PRO A 109 -7.31 6.48 -2.59
N GLU A 110 -8.52 6.63 -3.14
CA GLU A 110 -8.93 7.80 -3.95
C GLU A 110 -8.49 9.13 -3.30
N THR A 111 -8.65 9.26 -1.97
CA THR A 111 -8.29 10.47 -1.22
C THR A 111 -6.80 10.84 -1.35
N LEU A 112 -5.88 9.87 -1.44
CA LEU A 112 -4.46 10.15 -1.67
C LEU A 112 -4.20 10.58 -3.12
N LEU A 113 -5.01 10.08 -4.07
CA LEU A 113 -4.84 10.34 -5.50
C LEU A 113 -5.39 11.69 -5.94
N LYS A 114 -6.20 12.38 -5.13
CA LYS A 114 -6.94 13.60 -5.50
C LYS A 114 -6.07 14.72 -6.07
N ASP A 115 -4.81 14.83 -5.64
CA ASP A 115 -3.87 15.86 -6.09
C ASP A 115 -2.86 15.38 -7.14
N GLY A 116 -2.99 14.13 -7.60
CA GLY A 116 -2.17 13.49 -8.62
C GLY A 116 -1.12 12.51 -8.08
N LEU A 117 -0.34 11.92 -8.98
CA LEU A 117 0.74 10.96 -8.65
C LEU A 117 2.15 11.55 -8.80
N ALA A 118 2.25 12.80 -9.23
CA ALA A 118 3.54 13.46 -9.41
C ALA A 118 4.31 13.66 -8.09
N ALA A 119 5.62 13.87 -8.17
CA ALA A 119 6.45 14.15 -7.01
C ALA A 119 5.96 15.38 -6.23
N GLY A 120 5.95 15.28 -4.89
CA GLY A 120 5.45 16.32 -3.99
C GLY A 120 3.92 16.40 -3.89
N LYS A 121 3.21 15.37 -4.38
CA LYS A 121 1.77 15.16 -4.17
C LYS A 121 1.53 14.16 -3.04
N THR A 122 0.34 14.20 -2.48
CA THR A 122 -0.04 13.41 -1.29
C THR A 122 0.22 11.91 -1.50
N ALA A 123 -0.14 11.36 -2.67
CA ALA A 123 0.17 9.96 -3.00
C ALA A 123 1.68 9.68 -3.09
N SER A 124 2.46 10.56 -3.72
CA SER A 124 3.92 10.39 -3.83
C SER A 124 4.57 10.44 -2.46
N ASP A 125 4.23 11.43 -1.63
CA ASP A 125 4.81 11.61 -0.30
C ASP A 125 4.51 10.41 0.61
N PHE A 126 3.31 9.84 0.50
CA PHE A 126 2.95 8.59 1.17
C PHE A 126 3.83 7.42 0.71
N MET A 127 3.96 7.23 -0.61
CA MET A 127 4.79 6.15 -1.18
C MET A 127 6.26 6.29 -0.77
N ASP A 128 6.79 7.51 -0.80
CA ASP A 128 8.17 7.83 -0.45
C ASP A 128 8.43 7.55 1.04
N THR A 129 7.48 7.91 1.91
CA THR A 129 7.56 7.65 3.36
C THR A 129 7.72 6.17 3.67
N LEU A 130 6.89 5.32 3.05
CA LEU A 130 6.97 3.86 3.23
C LEU A 130 8.25 3.29 2.58
N ALA A 131 8.62 3.78 1.38
CA ALA A 131 9.75 3.26 0.62
C ALA A 131 11.09 3.38 1.36
N VAL A 132 11.26 4.34 2.27
CA VAL A 132 12.48 4.50 3.09
C VAL A 132 12.90 3.18 3.76
N LYS A 133 11.92 2.44 4.30
CA LYS A 133 12.17 1.17 5.00
C LYS A 133 11.54 -0.03 4.32
N HIS A 134 10.61 0.20 3.40
CA HIS A 134 9.74 -0.81 2.79
C HIS A 134 9.73 -0.73 1.26
N ALA A 135 10.89 -0.47 0.65
CA ALA A 135 11.06 -0.35 -0.80
C ALA A 135 10.62 -1.58 -1.62
N GLN A 136 10.38 -2.74 -0.99
CA GLN A 136 9.90 -3.94 -1.67
C GLN A 136 8.39 -3.88 -2.03
N TYR A 137 7.63 -2.96 -1.43
CA TYR A 137 6.19 -2.89 -1.67
C TYR A 137 5.87 -2.23 -3.00
N VAL A 138 4.86 -2.81 -3.65
CA VAL A 138 4.25 -2.27 -4.86
C VAL A 138 3.02 -1.44 -4.49
N TYR A 139 2.78 -0.36 -5.23
CA TYR A 139 1.60 0.46 -5.06
C TYR A 139 0.59 0.19 -6.17
N PHE A 140 -0.68 0.14 -5.79
CA PHE A 140 -1.79 -0.17 -6.67
C PHE A 140 -2.78 1.00 -6.71
N ALA A 141 -3.50 1.18 -7.81
CA ALA A 141 -4.61 2.12 -7.91
C ALA A 141 -5.78 1.47 -8.65
N SER A 142 -6.99 1.86 -8.28
CA SER A 142 -8.23 1.44 -8.95
C SER A 142 -8.37 2.12 -10.31
N SER A 143 -8.69 1.35 -11.36
CA SER A 143 -9.03 1.89 -12.67
C SER A 143 -10.20 2.86 -12.63
N ALA A 144 -11.15 2.67 -11.71
CA ALA A 144 -12.29 3.57 -11.55
C ALA A 144 -11.83 4.92 -11.01
N ASP A 145 -10.98 4.94 -9.99
CA ASP A 145 -10.49 6.15 -9.32
C ASP A 145 -9.61 6.96 -10.27
N ILE A 146 -8.70 6.29 -10.99
CA ILE A 146 -7.84 6.93 -12.00
C ILE A 146 -8.66 7.60 -13.10
N LYS A 147 -9.76 6.97 -13.54
CA LYS A 147 -10.67 7.57 -14.54
C LYS A 147 -11.47 8.73 -13.93
N ALA A 148 -12.02 8.55 -12.73
CA ALA A 148 -12.82 9.56 -12.06
C ALA A 148 -12.03 10.85 -11.78
N LEU A 149 -10.74 10.71 -11.44
CA LEU A 149 -9.83 11.82 -11.15
C LEU A 149 -9.06 12.32 -12.38
N ASN A 150 -9.30 11.75 -13.56
CA ASN A 150 -8.60 12.09 -14.82
C ASN A 150 -7.06 11.98 -14.73
N LEU A 151 -6.55 10.92 -14.11
CA LEU A 151 -5.13 10.69 -13.84
C LEU A 151 -4.45 9.74 -14.84
N VAL A 152 -4.99 9.60 -16.05
CA VAL A 152 -4.47 8.64 -17.06
C VAL A 152 -3.04 8.98 -17.48
N GLU A 153 -2.72 10.26 -17.63
CA GLU A 153 -1.35 10.67 -17.95
C GLU A 153 -0.40 10.48 -16.77
N ASP A 154 -0.85 10.79 -15.56
CA ASP A 154 -0.10 10.64 -14.31
C ASP A 154 0.28 9.17 -14.09
N ILE A 155 -0.68 8.25 -14.23
CA ILE A 155 -0.42 6.83 -14.03
C ILE A 155 0.54 6.27 -15.08
N SER A 156 0.44 6.73 -16.34
CA SER A 156 1.33 6.26 -17.42
C SER A 156 2.81 6.56 -17.20
N LYS A 157 3.12 7.53 -16.31
CA LYS A 157 4.47 7.96 -15.95
C LYS A 157 4.90 7.44 -14.57
N SER A 158 4.05 6.67 -13.89
CA SER A 158 4.31 6.18 -12.54
C SER A 158 4.59 4.68 -12.51
N ASN A 159 5.13 4.20 -11.39
CA ASN A 159 5.33 2.78 -11.11
C ASN A 159 4.16 2.16 -10.31
N VAL A 160 2.95 2.71 -10.48
CA VAL A 160 1.74 2.21 -9.83
C VAL A 160 1.06 1.17 -10.73
N VAL A 161 0.65 0.06 -10.14
CA VAL A 161 -0.12 -0.98 -10.84
C VAL A 161 -1.59 -0.59 -10.90
N LEU A 162 -2.19 -0.73 -12.08
CA LEU A 162 -3.61 -0.46 -12.27
C LEU A 162 -4.43 -1.74 -12.10
N LEU A 163 -5.42 -1.72 -11.21
CA LEU A 163 -6.37 -2.80 -10.94
C LEU A 163 -7.75 -2.54 -11.56
#